data_AF-A0A0F3RD58-F1
#
_entry.id   AF-A0A0F3RD58-F1
#
_cell.length_a   1.000
_cell.length_b   1.000
_cell.length_c   1.000
_cell.angle_alpha   90.00
_cell.angle_beta   90.00
_cell.angle_gamma   90.00
#
_symmetry.space_group_name_H-M   'P 1'
#
loop_
_entity.id
_entity.type
_entity.pdbx_description
1 polymer ?
#
loop_
_entity_poly.entity_id
_entity_poly.type
_entity_poly.pdbx_seq_one_letter_code
_entity_poly.pdbx_strand_id
1 'polypeptide(L)'
;MQKGNRSNILSSTYQRNITKKGFLSFTIGTNLNSKRKNNFAYIPFNLNLDSNKSISVTDLYQNKYHTKQLGISSPITSNMGWGYNANLIKAKATNYNVQVNRNGKNNDIGVYLQKNDTEIMKQFNIKGGIFSIDKSYYETRPINGGLALIKVNSLKNVGVYNNNLLASG
;
A
#
# COMPACT_ATOMS: atom_id res chain seq x y z
N MET A 1 -30.13 12.16 9.79
CA MET A 1 -29.88 10.97 8.94
C MET A 1 -29.88 11.41 7.48
N GLN A 2 -28.71 11.50 6.81
CA GLN A 2 -28.68 11.75 5.36
C GLN A 2 -29.19 10.49 4.65
N LYS A 3 -30.32 10.59 3.95
CA LYS A 3 -30.77 9.55 3.02
C LYS A 3 -29.71 9.38 1.94
N GLY A 4 -28.98 8.27 1.95
CA GLY A 4 -28.03 7.93 0.89
C GLY A 4 -28.79 7.78 -0.43
N ASN A 5 -28.55 8.69 -1.37
CA ASN A 5 -29.09 8.55 -2.73
C ASN A 5 -28.44 7.33 -3.38
N ARG A 6 -29.25 6.33 -3.78
CA ARG A 6 -28.78 5.18 -4.55
C ARG A 6 -28.18 5.69 -5.87
N SER A 7 -26.95 5.30 -6.20
CA SER A 7 -26.36 5.54 -7.51
C SER A 7 -26.69 4.40 -8.46
N ASN A 8 -27.29 4.71 -9.62
CA ASN A 8 -27.48 3.76 -10.70
C ASN A 8 -26.45 4.07 -11.78
N ILE A 9 -25.48 3.19 -11.98
CA ILE A 9 -24.36 3.42 -12.91
C ILE A 9 -24.47 2.43 -14.07
N LEU A 10 -24.34 2.93 -15.30
CA LEU A 10 -24.08 2.11 -16.48
C LEU A 10 -22.67 2.42 -16.96
N SER A 11 -21.85 1.39 -17.17
CA SER A 11 -20.48 1.55 -17.64
C SER A 11 -20.06 0.42 -18.57
N SER A 12 -19.12 0.72 -19.45
CA SER A 12 -18.42 -0.25 -20.28
C SER A 12 -16.92 -0.12 -20.02
N THR A 13 -16.26 -1.27 -19.91
CA THR A 13 -14.83 -1.36 -19.66
C THR A 13 -14.18 -2.21 -20.74
N TYR A 14 -13.15 -1.67 -21.36
CA TYR A 14 -12.24 -2.41 -22.23
C TYR A 14 -10.88 -2.54 -21.56
N GLN A 15 -10.31 -3.72 -21.62
CA GLN A 15 -9.12 -4.08 -20.86
C GLN A 15 -8.17 -4.91 -21.72
N ARG A 16 -6.88 -4.56 -21.74
CA ARG A 16 -5.88 -5.26 -22.54
C ARG A 16 -4.49 -5.24 -21.91
N ASN A 17 -3.82 -6.39 -21.97
CA ASN A 17 -2.38 -6.47 -21.76
C ASN A 17 -1.67 -5.87 -22.99
N ILE A 18 -0.98 -4.75 -22.81
CA ILE A 18 -0.20 -4.10 -23.87
C ILE A 18 1.17 -4.76 -24.00
N THR A 19 1.72 -5.26 -22.89
CA THR A 19 2.93 -6.08 -22.85
C THR A 19 2.76 -7.24 -21.85
N LYS A 20 3.76 -8.11 -21.69
CA LYS A 20 3.76 -9.17 -20.66
C LYS A 20 3.64 -8.63 -19.22
N LYS A 21 4.08 -7.39 -19.02
CA LYS A 21 4.20 -6.71 -17.72
C LYS A 21 3.27 -5.49 -17.62
N GLY A 22 2.73 -5.03 -18.75
CA GLY A 22 2.02 -3.78 -18.89
C GLY A 22 0.55 -4.01 -19.26
N PHE A 23 -0.32 -3.33 -18.54
CA PHE A 23 -1.76 -3.51 -18.59
C PHE A 23 -2.44 -2.15 -18.73
N LEU A 24 -3.36 -2.03 -19.67
CA LEU A 24 -4.17 -0.84 -19.91
C LEU A 24 -5.65 -1.21 -19.77
N SER A 25 -6.41 -0.37 -19.08
CA SER A 25 -7.86 -0.43 -19.08
C SER A 25 -8.44 0.93 -19.44
N PHE A 26 -9.64 0.91 -20.00
CA PHE A 26 -10.42 2.08 -20.36
C PHE A 26 -11.86 1.82 -19.96
N THR A 27 -12.38 2.62 -19.04
CA THR A 27 -13.77 2.55 -18.60
C THR A 27 -14.46 3.86 -18.92
N ILE A 28 -15.67 3.77 -19.47
CA ILE A 28 -16.59 4.90 -19.61
C ILE A 28 -17.91 4.55 -18.95
N GLY A 29 -18.56 5.53 -18.34
CA GLY A 29 -19.86 5.31 -17.74
C GLY A 29 -20.61 6.58 -17.42
N THR A 30 -21.84 6.38 -16.95
CA THR A 30 -22.74 7.47 -16.57
C THR A 30 -23.57 7.07 -15.36
N ASN A 31 -23.85 8.04 -14.49
CA ASN A 31 -24.83 7.89 -13.42
C ASN A 31 -26.23 8.26 -13.94
N LEU A 32 -27.08 7.25 -14.08
CA LEU A 32 -28.44 7.32 -14.59
C LEU A 32 -29.39 8.14 -13.69
N ASN A 33 -29.08 8.27 -12.40
CA ASN A 33 -29.89 9.04 -11.46
C ASN A 33 -29.51 10.53 -11.42
N SER A 34 -28.49 10.95 -12.18
CA SER A 34 -28.08 12.36 -12.25
C SER A 34 -28.93 13.15 -13.24
N LYS A 35 -29.71 14.13 -12.75
CA LYS A 35 -30.44 15.09 -13.59
C LYS A 35 -29.53 15.85 -14.59
N ARG A 36 -28.23 15.95 -14.31
CA ARG A 36 -27.23 16.63 -15.15
C ARG A 36 -26.37 15.69 -15.99
N LYS A 37 -26.71 14.40 -16.12
CA LYS A 37 -25.93 13.35 -16.82
C LYS A 37 -24.45 13.37 -16.38
N ASN A 38 -24.19 12.78 -15.21
CA ASN A 38 -22.84 12.74 -14.66
C ASN A 38 -22.05 11.59 -15.30
N ASN A 39 -21.35 11.90 -16.39
CA ASN A 39 -20.50 10.96 -17.09
C ASN A 39 -19.12 10.90 -16.45
N PHE A 40 -18.48 9.73 -16.54
CA PHE A 40 -17.10 9.54 -16.13
C PHE A 40 -16.35 8.69 -17.14
N ALA A 41 -15.03 8.90 -17.20
CA ALA A 41 -14.11 8.08 -17.96
C ALA A 41 -12.85 7.83 -17.11
N TYR A 42 -12.28 6.64 -17.19
CA TYR A 42 -11.17 6.21 -16.36
C TYR A 42 -10.17 5.40 -17.19
N ILE A 43 -8.91 5.83 -17.23
CA ILE A 43 -7.86 5.23 -18.05
C ILE A 43 -6.64 4.88 -17.17
N PRO A 44 -6.61 3.71 -16.53
CA PRO A 44 -5.45 3.24 -15.81
C PRO A 44 -4.48 2.47 -16.72
N PHE A 45 -3.20 2.78 -16.57
CA PHE A 45 -2.08 1.98 -17.04
C PHE A 45 -1.28 1.49 -15.84
N ASN A 46 -0.96 0.19 -15.81
CA ASN A 46 -0.12 -0.42 -14.79
C ASN A 46 1.02 -1.17 -15.45
N LEU A 47 2.24 -0.98 -14.95
CA LEU A 47 3.44 -1.67 -15.37
C LEU A 47 4.06 -2.38 -14.17
N ASN A 48 4.02 -3.71 -14.19
CA ASN A 48 4.67 -4.54 -13.19
C ASN A 48 6.14 -4.72 -13.56
N LEU A 49 7.03 -4.26 -12.70
CA LEU A 49 8.47 -4.39 -12.84
C LEU A 49 8.95 -5.62 -12.06
N ASP A 50 10.23 -5.96 -12.21
CA ASP A 50 10.84 -7.04 -11.45
C ASP A 50 10.86 -6.75 -9.95
N SER A 51 10.95 -7.81 -9.14
CA SER A 51 10.93 -7.74 -7.68
C SER A 51 9.64 -7.13 -7.12
N ASN A 52 8.49 -7.41 -7.75
CA ASN A 52 7.15 -6.94 -7.35
C ASN A 52 6.99 -5.41 -7.31
N LYS A 53 7.87 -4.67 -8.00
CA LYS A 53 7.75 -3.23 -8.16
C LYS A 53 6.66 -2.91 -9.18
N SER A 54 6.05 -1.73 -9.08
CA SER A 54 5.08 -1.29 -10.08
C SER A 54 5.13 0.21 -10.31
N ILE A 55 4.76 0.61 -11.53
CA ILE A 55 4.45 1.98 -11.92
C ILE A 55 3.02 1.99 -12.41
N SER A 56 2.24 2.97 -11.95
CA SER A 56 0.86 3.16 -12.36
C SER A 56 0.65 4.60 -12.81
N VAL A 57 -0.08 4.76 -13.90
CA VAL A 57 -0.54 6.07 -14.37
C VAL A 57 -2.04 5.96 -14.53
N THR A 58 -2.77 6.99 -14.13
CA THR A 58 -4.22 6.97 -14.21
C THR A 58 -4.73 8.36 -14.56
N ASP A 59 -5.68 8.42 -15.48
CA ASP A 59 -6.47 9.62 -15.75
C ASP A 59 -7.95 9.31 -15.51
N LEU A 60 -8.58 10.03 -14.59
CA LEU A 60 -9.99 9.97 -14.28
C LEU A 60 -10.64 11.30 -14.67
N TYR A 61 -11.59 11.27 -15.60
CA TYR A 61 -12.48 12.37 -15.87
C TYR A 61 -13.83 12.13 -15.19
N GLN A 62 -14.24 13.01 -14.28
CA GLN A 62 -15.55 12.97 -13.65
C GLN A 62 -15.97 14.38 -13.21
N ASN A 63 -17.26 14.70 -13.24
CA ASN A 63 -17.78 16.01 -12.83
C ASN A 63 -17.12 17.20 -13.58
N LYS A 64 -16.71 17.01 -14.84
CA LYS A 64 -15.97 18.00 -15.66
C LYS A 64 -14.54 18.32 -15.19
N TYR A 65 -13.94 17.45 -14.37
CA TYR A 65 -12.57 17.60 -13.90
C TYR A 65 -11.75 16.35 -14.20
N HIS A 66 -10.48 16.56 -14.53
CA HIS A 66 -9.48 15.49 -14.61
C HIS A 66 -8.78 15.33 -13.27
N THR A 67 -8.64 14.08 -12.84
CA THR A 67 -7.74 13.66 -11.76
C THR A 67 -6.70 12.74 -12.37
N LYS A 68 -5.46 13.20 -12.42
CA LYS A 68 -4.33 12.44 -12.94
C LYS A 68 -3.51 11.93 -11.77
N GLN A 69 -3.10 10.67 -11.80
CA GLN A 69 -2.27 10.07 -10.77
C GLN A 69 -1.08 9.35 -11.40
N LEU A 70 0.11 9.56 -10.81
CA LEU A 70 1.30 8.76 -11.05
C LEU A 70 1.67 8.08 -9.73
N GLY A 71 1.76 6.76 -9.74
CA GLY A 71 2.12 5.96 -8.59
C GLY A 71 3.32 5.08 -8.87
N ILE A 72 4.24 4.99 -7.91
CA ILE A 72 5.31 3.99 -7.89
C ILE A 72 5.23 3.21 -6.58
N SER A 73 5.45 1.90 -6.63
CA SER A 73 5.47 1.11 -5.41
C SER A 73 6.41 -0.08 -5.48
N SER A 74 6.88 -0.50 -4.32
CA SER A 74 7.61 -1.74 -4.07
C SER A 74 7.13 -2.27 -2.72
N PRO A 75 6.38 -3.37 -2.65
CA PRO A 75 5.96 -3.94 -1.37
C PRO A 75 7.15 -4.59 -0.65
N ILE A 76 7.02 -4.78 0.66
CA ILE A 76 7.94 -5.64 1.41
C ILE A 76 7.62 -7.10 1.04
N THR A 77 8.56 -7.81 0.43
CA THR A 77 8.37 -9.18 -0.07
C THR A 77 9.06 -10.24 0.81
N SER A 78 9.90 -9.82 1.74
CA SER A 78 10.64 -10.66 2.67
C SER A 78 10.23 -10.37 4.10
N ASN A 79 10.50 -11.30 5.02
CA ASN A 79 10.23 -11.07 6.44
C ASN A 79 10.99 -9.84 6.97
N MET A 80 12.23 -9.63 6.51
CA MET A 80 13.01 -8.42 6.74
C MET A 80 13.29 -7.72 5.41
N GLY A 81 12.92 -6.45 5.29
CA GLY A 81 13.05 -5.74 4.02
C GLY A 81 12.49 -4.34 4.04
N TRP A 82 12.56 -3.70 2.88
CA TRP A 82 12.06 -2.35 2.65
C TRP A 82 10.92 -2.37 1.65
N GLY A 83 9.95 -1.49 1.86
CA GLY A 83 8.89 -1.23 0.92
C GLY A 83 8.59 0.25 0.85
N TYR A 84 8.15 0.71 -0.30
CA TYR A 84 7.77 2.09 -0.50
C TYR A 84 6.54 2.21 -1.39
N ASN A 85 5.83 3.31 -1.22
CA ASN A 85 4.75 3.74 -2.08
C ASN A 85 4.85 5.25 -2.24
N ALA A 86 4.77 5.75 -3.46
CA ALA A 86 4.70 7.19 -3.72
C ALA A 86 3.66 7.46 -4.80
N ASN A 87 2.68 8.28 -4.49
CA ASN A 87 1.65 8.74 -5.40
C ASN A 87 1.68 10.26 -5.50
N LEU A 88 1.68 10.76 -6.72
CA LEU A 88 1.40 12.16 -7.05
C LEU A 88 0.05 12.23 -7.72
N ILE A 89 -0.84 13.08 -7.21
CA ILE A 89 -2.22 13.21 -7.67
C ILE A 89 -2.46 14.67 -8.04
N LYS A 90 -2.77 14.93 -9.31
CA LYS A 90 -3.17 16.24 -9.81
C LYS A 90 -4.68 16.25 -10.06
N ALA A 91 -5.42 16.90 -9.16
CA ALA A 91 -6.84 17.20 -9.31
C ALA A 91 -7.05 18.73 -9.30
N LYS A 92 -7.96 19.25 -8.47
CA LYS A 92 -8.10 20.70 -8.23
C LYS A 92 -6.83 21.28 -7.61
N ALA A 93 -6.26 20.60 -6.62
CA ALA A 93 -4.91 20.85 -6.13
C ALA A 93 -3.97 19.69 -6.45
N THR A 94 -2.67 19.92 -6.22
CA THR A 94 -1.66 18.85 -6.28
C THR A 94 -1.55 18.20 -4.90
N ASN A 95 -1.84 16.91 -4.84
CA ASN A 95 -1.80 16.07 -3.64
C ASN A 95 -0.75 14.98 -3.81
N TYR A 96 -0.26 14.45 -2.70
CA TYR A 96 0.68 13.34 -2.72
C TYR A 96 0.54 12.45 -1.50
N ASN A 97 0.96 11.20 -1.63
CA ASN A 97 1.17 10.31 -0.50
C ASN A 97 2.48 9.55 -0.75
N VAL A 98 3.42 9.68 0.17
CA VAL A 98 4.71 9.00 0.14
C VAL A 98 4.86 8.24 1.44
N GLN A 99 5.18 6.96 1.33
CA GLN A 99 5.40 6.06 2.44
C GLN A 99 6.65 5.23 2.19
N VAL A 100 7.47 5.07 3.23
CA VAL A 100 8.56 4.11 3.27
C VAL A 100 8.42 3.29 4.54
N ASN A 101 8.40 1.97 4.41
CA ASN A 101 8.35 1.04 5.53
C ASN A 101 9.56 0.13 5.50
N ARG A 102 9.99 -0.29 6.68
CA ARG A 102 11.02 -1.30 6.89
C ARG A 102 10.52 -2.32 7.90
N ASN A 103 10.62 -3.59 7.54
CA ASN A 103 10.60 -4.68 8.50
C ASN A 103 12.05 -4.98 8.91
N GLY A 104 12.42 -4.61 10.13
CA GLY A 104 13.76 -4.83 10.68
C GLY A 104 13.85 -6.14 11.45
N LYS A 105 15.00 -6.37 12.09
CA LYS A 105 15.22 -7.58 12.90
C LYS A 105 14.44 -7.54 14.22
N ASN A 106 14.47 -6.38 14.89
CA ASN A 106 13.90 -6.20 16.23
C ASN A 106 12.77 -5.15 16.23
N ASN A 107 12.52 -4.49 15.11
CA ASN A 107 11.55 -3.40 15.04
C ASN A 107 11.12 -3.18 13.60
N ASP A 108 9.94 -2.60 13.45
CA ASP A 108 9.42 -2.10 12.20
C ASP A 108 9.43 -0.57 12.24
N ILE A 109 9.72 0.06 11.10
CA ILE A 109 9.77 1.51 10.94
C ILE A 109 8.87 1.91 9.79
N GLY A 110 8.17 3.02 9.93
CA GLY A 110 7.38 3.62 8.86
C GLY A 110 7.51 5.14 8.85
N VAL A 111 7.74 5.71 7.68
CA VAL A 111 7.75 7.16 7.42
C VAL A 111 6.63 7.44 6.44
N TYR A 112 5.80 8.43 6.73
CA TYR A 112 4.63 8.81 5.94
C TYR A 112 4.63 10.32 5.75
N LEU A 113 4.39 10.74 4.52
CA LEU A 113 4.23 12.12 4.14
C LEU A 113 3.05 12.19 3.19
N GLN A 114 1.96 12.79 3.64
CA GLN A 114 0.73 12.95 2.87
C GLN A 114 0.37 14.41 2.77
N LYS A 115 0.00 14.87 1.58
CA LYS A 115 -0.63 16.16 1.35
C LYS A 115 -1.95 15.95 0.64
N ASN A 116 -3.00 16.51 1.22
CA ASN A 116 -4.30 16.66 0.58
C ASN A 116 -4.54 18.16 0.28
N ASP A 117 -5.75 18.51 -0.16
CA ASP A 117 -6.09 19.88 -0.57
C ASP A 117 -5.90 20.90 0.57
N THR A 118 -6.12 20.48 1.82
CA THR A 118 -6.18 21.35 3.01
C THR A 118 -4.97 21.22 3.93
N GLU A 119 -4.33 20.05 3.97
CA GLU A 119 -3.40 19.70 5.05
C GLU A 119 -2.21 18.88 4.55
N ILE A 120 -1.10 19.01 5.27
CA ILE A 120 0.09 18.18 5.12
C ILE A 120 0.29 17.40 6.43
N MET A 121 0.23 16.08 6.36
CA MET A 121 0.52 15.17 7.45
C MET A 121 1.91 14.57 7.30
N LYS A 122 2.66 14.54 8.41
CA LYS A 122 3.95 13.89 8.52
C LYS A 122 3.87 12.91 9.69
N GLN A 123 4.22 11.67 9.46
CA GLN A 123 4.23 10.65 10.51
C GLN A 123 5.51 9.84 10.45
N PHE A 124 6.09 9.64 11.61
CA PHE A 124 7.13 8.66 11.86
C PHE A 124 6.58 7.64 12.84
N ASN A 125 6.72 6.35 12.54
CA ASN A 125 6.40 5.29 13.46
C ASN A 125 7.59 4.32 13.61
N ILE A 126 7.76 3.87 14.85
CA ILE A 126 8.59 2.76 15.21
C ILE A 126 7.74 1.82 16.05
N LYS A 127 7.75 0.54 15.70
CA LYS A 127 7.04 -0.50 16.42
C LYS A 127 8.02 -1.61 16.77
N GLY A 128 8.03 -2.03 18.02
CA GLY A 128 8.82 -3.15 18.51
C GLY A 128 8.16 -3.72 19.75
N GLY A 129 8.69 -4.84 20.22
CA GLY A 129 8.31 -5.49 21.46
C GLY A 129 9.55 -5.71 22.32
N ILE A 130 9.37 -5.66 23.63
CA ILE A 130 10.37 -6.07 24.61
C ILE A 130 9.74 -7.17 25.44
N PHE A 131 10.47 -8.26 25.65
CA PHE A 131 10.05 -9.34 26.55
C PHE A 131 11.16 -9.64 27.56
N SER A 132 10.77 -10.20 28.71
CA SER A 132 11.71 -10.62 29.76
C SER A 132 11.65 -12.12 30.00
N ILE A 133 12.83 -12.74 30.18
CA ILE A 133 13.01 -14.12 30.61
C ILE A 133 14.19 -14.13 31.58
N ASP A 134 14.09 -14.85 32.70
CA ASP A 134 15.20 -15.06 33.65
C ASP A 134 15.92 -13.75 34.06
N LYS A 135 15.16 -12.69 34.32
CA LYS A 135 15.67 -11.34 34.68
C LYS A 135 16.48 -10.64 33.58
N SER A 136 16.44 -11.15 32.35
CA SER A 136 17.02 -10.50 31.15
C SER A 136 15.90 -9.91 30.28
N TYR A 137 16.26 -8.95 29.42
CA TYR A 137 15.35 -8.33 28.45
C TYR A 137 15.82 -8.57 27.03
N TYR A 138 14.87 -8.75 26.12
CA TYR A 138 15.13 -9.02 24.72
C TYR A 138 14.18 -8.20 23.85
N GLU A 139 14.71 -7.69 22.75
CA GLU A 139 13.95 -6.96 21.75
C GLU A 139 13.46 -7.90 20.66
N THR A 140 12.27 -7.61 20.16
CA THR A 140 11.64 -8.34 19.05
C THR A 140 10.81 -7.39 18.21
N ARG A 141 10.53 -7.77 16.97
CA ARG A 141 9.49 -7.11 16.16
C ARG A 141 8.13 -7.10 16.88
N PRO A 142 7.20 -6.23 16.46
CA PRO A 142 5.87 -6.13 17.08
C PRO A 142 5.17 -7.47 17.21
N ILE A 143 4.65 -7.74 18.40
CA ILE A 143 3.98 -8.99 18.74
C ILE A 143 2.48 -8.79 18.53
N ASN A 144 1.94 -9.38 17.45
CA ASN A 144 0.51 -9.24 17.09
C ASN A 144 -0.33 -10.46 17.52
N GLY A 145 0.22 -11.37 18.34
CA GLY A 145 -0.43 -12.62 18.75
C GLY A 145 0.41 -13.42 19.76
N GLY A 146 0.16 -14.73 19.87
CA GLY A 146 0.93 -15.63 20.75
C GLY A 146 2.37 -15.82 20.28
N LEU A 147 3.31 -15.93 21.23
CA LEU A 147 4.73 -16.17 20.97
C LEU A 147 5.17 -17.52 21.52
N ALA A 148 6.05 -18.20 20.78
CA ALA A 148 6.88 -19.27 21.32
C ALA A 148 8.26 -18.69 21.64
N LEU A 149 8.65 -18.73 22.91
CA LEU A 149 9.97 -18.31 23.36
C LEU A 149 10.86 -19.55 23.52
N ILE A 150 12.00 -19.57 22.84
CA ILE A 150 12.94 -20.70 22.87
C ILE A 150 14.27 -20.19 23.41
N LYS A 151 14.66 -20.65 24.61
CA LYS A 151 16.00 -20.42 25.15
C LYS A 151 16.92 -21.51 24.61
N VAL A 152 17.84 -21.12 23.74
CA VAL A 152 18.93 -21.99 23.28
C VAL A 152 20.19 -21.54 24.01
N ASN A 153 20.94 -22.47 24.62
CA ASN A 153 22.10 -22.15 25.45
C ASN A 153 23.30 -21.69 24.58
N SER A 154 24.50 -22.23 24.74
CA SER A 154 25.75 -21.78 24.09
C SER A 154 25.79 -21.86 22.55
N LEU A 155 24.68 -22.22 21.90
CA LEU A 155 24.55 -22.34 20.45
C LEU A 155 24.22 -20.98 19.82
N LYS A 156 25.15 -20.44 19.03
CA LYS A 156 24.91 -19.29 18.16
C LYS A 156 24.26 -19.75 16.84
N ASN A 157 23.51 -18.88 16.19
CA ASN A 157 22.90 -19.10 14.85
C ASN A 157 21.88 -20.26 14.78
N VAL A 158 21.09 -20.46 15.84
CA VAL A 158 20.05 -21.49 15.83
C VAL A 158 18.90 -21.02 14.94
N GLY A 159 18.64 -21.79 13.88
CA GLY A 159 17.50 -21.56 13.01
C GLY A 159 16.20 -21.80 13.76
N VAL A 160 15.37 -20.78 13.91
CA VAL A 160 14.00 -20.92 14.41
C VAL A 160 13.12 -21.30 13.23
N TYR A 161 12.22 -22.28 13.40
CA TYR A 161 11.31 -22.70 12.35
C TYR A 161 9.87 -22.37 12.74
N ASN A 162 9.07 -21.90 11.78
CA ASN A 162 7.64 -21.75 11.90
C ASN A 162 6.96 -22.56 10.80
N ASN A 163 6.12 -23.53 11.16
CA ASN A 163 5.48 -24.47 10.22
C ASN A 163 6.48 -25.10 9.23
N ASN A 164 7.59 -25.63 9.74
CA ASN A 164 8.69 -26.26 8.96
C ASN A 164 9.41 -25.33 7.97
N LEU A 165 9.18 -24.02 8.02
CA LEU A 165 9.94 -23.02 7.28
C LEU A 165 10.89 -22.30 8.24
N LEU A 166 12.15 -22.13 7.83
CA LEU A 166 13.12 -21.35 8.59
C LEU A 166 12.60 -19.92 8.75
N ALA A 167 12.24 -19.54 9.97
CA ALA A 167 11.96 -18.17 10.34
C ALA A 167 13.27 -17.39 10.20
N SER A 168 13.37 -16.57 9.16
CA SER A 168 14.58 -15.81 8.85
C SER A 168 15.04 -14.98 10.07
N GLY A 169 16.25 -15.24 10.56
CA GLY A 169 16.89 -14.55 11.69
C GLY A 169 17.65 -13.28 11.36
#